data_AF-A0A8K2A274-F1
#
_entry.id   AF-A0A8K2A274-F1
#
_cell.length_a   1.000
_cell.length_b   1.000
_cell.length_c   1.000
_cell.angle_alpha   90.00
_cell.angle_beta   90.00
_cell.angle_gamma   90.00
#
_symmetry.space_group_name_H-M   'P 1'
#
loop_
_entity.id
_entity.type
_entity.pdbx_description
1 polymer ?
#
loop_
_entity_poly.entity_id
_entity_poly.type
_entity_poly.pdbx_seq_one_letter_code
_entity_poly.pdbx_strand_id
1 'polypeptide(L)' 'MNEPTYLFTKLLLAESAAALLQFAELYLDRADSAIPWKQFPSALKTDIVAQVPPLRN' A
#
# COMPACT_ATOMS: atom_id res chain seq x y z
N MET A 1 0.39 16.03 8.04
CA MET A 1 0.21 14.69 7.44
C MET A 1 1.36 13.84 7.94
N ASN A 2 1.06 12.79 8.70
CA ASN A 2 2.08 11.94 9.32
C ASN A 2 1.95 10.48 8.85
N GLU A 3 1.38 10.30 7.65
CA GLU A 3 1.08 8.99 7.09
C GLU A 3 2.16 8.59 6.07
N PRO A 4 2.48 7.29 5.97
CA PRO A 4 3.42 6.80 4.99
C PRO A 4 2.82 6.81 3.57
N THR A 5 3.65 7.07 2.57
CA THR A 5 3.26 6.93 1.15
C THR A 5 3.68 5.55 0.64
N TYR A 6 2.76 4.84 -0.02
CA TYR A 6 3.06 3.56 -0.67
C TYR A 6 3.24 3.73 -2.18
N LEU A 7 4.32 3.16 -2.72
CA LEU A 7 4.62 3.14 -4.16
C LEU A 7 4.62 1.69 -4.68
N PHE A 8 3.88 1.47 -5.76
CA PHE A 8 3.82 0.21 -6.49
C PHE A 8 4.22 0.46 -7.96
N THR A 9 5.23 -0.24 -8.49
CA THR A 9 5.78 0.08 -9.83
C THR A 9 5.61 -1.02 -10.88
N LYS A 10 5.29 -2.26 -10.49
CA LYS A 10 5.13 -3.42 -11.40
C LYS A 10 3.77 -4.11 -11.22
N LEU A 11 2.70 -3.35 -11.45
CA LEU A 11 1.34 -3.86 -11.30
C LEU A 11 0.87 -4.58 -12.58
N LEU A 12 0.29 -5.76 -12.42
CA LEU A 12 -0.42 -6.46 -13.49
C LEU A 12 -1.82 -5.85 -13.65
N LEU A 13 -2.06 -5.15 -14.75
CA LEU A 13 -3.23 -4.27 -14.93
C LEU A 13 -4.59 -4.96 -14.70
N ALA A 14 -4.71 -6.24 -15.08
CA ALA A 14 -5.94 -7.01 -14.92
C ALA A 14 -6.24 -7.41 -13.46
N GLU A 15 -5.22 -7.51 -12.62
CA GLU A 15 -5.33 -8.06 -11.26
C GLU A 15 -5.16 -6.99 -10.17
N SER A 16 -4.53 -5.87 -10.51
CA SER A 16 -4.14 -4.86 -9.53
C SER A 16 -5.26 -3.90 -9.12
N ALA A 17 -6.29 -3.68 -9.96
CA ALA A 17 -7.30 -2.66 -9.69
C ALA A 17 -8.09 -2.94 -8.41
N ALA A 18 -8.66 -4.15 -8.28
CA ALA A 18 -9.39 -4.56 -7.07
C ALA A 18 -8.46 -4.61 -5.84
N ALA A 19 -7.21 -5.05 -6.04
CA ALA A 19 -6.23 -5.14 -4.97
C ALA A 19 -5.82 -3.75 -4.44
N LEU A 20 -5.68 -2.75 -5.31
CA LEU A 20 -5.42 -1.35 -4.92
C LEU A 20 -6.59 -0.76 -4.14
N LEU A 21 -7.83 -1.05 -4.53
CA LEU A 21 -9.01 -0.60 -3.79
C LEU A 21 -9.06 -1.22 -2.39
N GLN A 22 -8.86 -2.54 -2.29
CA GLN A 22 -8.77 -3.23 -1.00
C GLN A 22 -7.64 -2.67 -0.14
N PHE A 23 -6.49 -2.34 -0.74
CA PHE A 23 -5.38 -1.73 -0.02
C PHE A 23 -5.73 -0.32 0.49
N ALA A 24 -6.42 0.49 -0.31
CA ALA A 24 -6.85 1.82 0.08
C ALA A 24 -7.84 1.78 1.26
N GLU A 25 -8.76 0.83 1.28
CA GLU A 25 -9.66 0.60 2.43
C GLU A 25 -8.85 0.26 3.69
N LEU A 26 -7.91 -0.69 3.62
CA LEU A 26 -7.02 -1.03 4.73
C LEU A 26 -6.17 0.17 5.21
N TYR A 27 -5.81 1.07 4.30
CA TYR A 27 -4.98 2.23 4.57
C TYR A 27 -5.77 3.30 5.33
N LEU A 28 -7.04 3.51 4.95
CA LEU A 28 -7.95 4.47 5.58
C LEU A 28 -8.46 3.98 6.95
N ASP A 29 -8.64 2.67 7.13
CA ASP A 29 -9.14 2.09 8.39
C ASP A 29 -8.10 2.08 9.52
N ARG A 30 -6.81 2.32 9.22
CA ARG A 30 -5.72 2.27 10.19
C ARG A 30 -5.35 3.64 10.73
N ALA A 31 -5.23 3.73 12.05
CA ALA A 31 -4.84 4.96 12.75
C ALA A 31 -3.42 5.48 12.43
N ASP A 32 -2.50 4.58 12.04
CA ASP A 32 -1.13 4.92 11.65
C ASP A 32 -0.88 4.79 10.14
N SER A 33 -1.92 4.41 9.39
CA SER A 33 -1.89 4.10 7.95
C SER A 33 -0.73 3.18 7.52
N ALA A 34 -0.17 2.41 8.48
CA ALA A 34 0.92 1.48 8.25
C ALA A 34 0.36 0.06 8.15
N ILE A 35 0.29 -0.44 6.92
CA ILE A 35 -0.18 -1.79 6.62
C ILE A 35 0.99 -2.77 6.73
N PRO A 36 0.89 -3.83 7.55
CA PRO A 36 1.88 -4.90 7.59
C PRO A 36 1.91 -5.69 6.28
N TRP A 37 3.10 -6.06 5.79
CA TRP A 37 3.28 -6.84 4.56
C TRP A 37 2.38 -8.08 4.46
N LYS A 38 2.16 -8.78 5.58
CA LYS A 38 1.29 -9.98 5.62
C LYS A 38 -0.14 -9.68 5.17
N GLN A 39 -0.64 -8.47 5.43
CA GLN A 39 -1.99 -8.01 5.11
C GLN A 39 -2.12 -7.43 3.71
N PHE A 40 -1.02 -7.30 2.95
CA PHE A 40 -1.11 -6.85 1.57
C PHE A 40 -1.93 -7.84 0.74
N PRO A 41 -2.84 -7.34 -0.11
CA PRO A 41 -3.46 -8.13 -1.16
C PRO A 41 -2.40 -8.83 -2.02
N SER A 42 -2.62 -10.08 -2.38
CA SER A 42 -1.61 -10.92 -3.07
C SER A 42 -1.10 -10.28 -4.37
N ALA A 43 -1.98 -9.65 -5.16
CA ALA A 43 -1.60 -8.99 -6.41
C ALA A 43 -0.70 -7.75 -6.21
N LEU A 44 -0.62 -7.21 -4.99
CA LEU A 44 0.28 -6.10 -4.64
C LEU A 44 1.58 -6.57 -3.99
N LYS A 45 1.72 -7.86 -3.66
CA LYS A 45 2.96 -8.45 -3.13
C LYS A 45 3.95 -8.70 -4.27
N THR A 46 4.33 -7.62 -4.94
CA THR A 46 5.29 -7.63 -6.04
C THR A 46 6.73 -7.46 -5.54
N ASP A 47 7.71 -7.71 -6.40
CA ASP A 47 9.13 -7.56 -6.07
C ASP A 47 9.54 -6.11 -5.75
N ILE A 48 8.77 -5.11 -6.20
CA ILE A 48 9.11 -3.69 -6.06
C ILE A 48 7.93 -2.93 -5.45
N VAL A 49 7.95 -2.84 -4.12
CA VAL A 49 7.05 -2.04 -3.31
C VAL A 49 7.89 -1.23 -2.31
N ALA A 50 7.56 0.04 -2.16
CA ALA A 50 8.19 0.90 -1.16
C ALA A 50 7.15 1.52 -0.23
N GLN A 51 7.47 1.59 1.05
CA GLN A 51 6.80 2.43 2.02
C GLN A 51 7.74 3.60 2.33
N VAL A 52 7.34 4.80 1.95
CA VAL A 52 8.08 6.03 2.20
C VAL A 52 7.53 6.67 3.47
N PRO A 53 8.32 6.85 4.53
CA PRO A 53 7.84 7.48 5.75
C PRO A 53 7.47 8.96 5.49
N PRO A 54 6.53 9.52 6.26
CA PRO A 54 6.23 10.94 6.21
C PRO A 54 7.48 11.77 6.54
N LEU A 55 7.59 12.94 5.92
CA LEU A 55 8.62 13.92 6.29
C LEU A 55 8.35 14.37 7.73
N ARG A 56 9.30 14.10 8.63
CA ARG A 56 9.29 14.69 9.97
C ARG A 56 9.90 16.09 9.86
N ASN A 57 9.11 17.12 10.17
CA ASN A 57 9.63 18.46 10.43
C ASN A 57 10.23 18.54 11.84
#